data_AF-A0A139DQ52-F1
#
_entry.id   AF-A0A139DQ52-F1
#
_cell.length_a   1.000
_cell.length_b   1.000
_cell.length_c   1.000
_cell.angle_alpha   90.00
_cell.angle_beta   90.00
_cell.angle_gamma   90.00
#
_symmetry.space_group_name_H-M   'P 1'
#
loop_
_entity.id
_entity.type
_entity.pdbx_description
1 polymer ?
#
loop_
_entity_poly.entity_id
_entity_poly.type
_entity_poly.pdbx_seq_one_letter_code
_entity_poly.pdbx_strand_id
1 'polypeptide(L)'
;MSDWYHGSQAPVTGYRDDHGRSDGPDKMFFSASANVARRYGESVVCLSSERLAPVVSVSDWLAGDDARLPSTGSFIIRGESDSYDFPVDTLVLRETPDAPLVALSPEELAQLDDGLPMTHDPDGPGDRGWAVYVDDFYGGDEDQALADIQRAGQSVAPA
;
A
#
# COMPACT_ATOMS: atom_id res chain seq x y z
N MET A 1 12.74 -3.44 16.37
CA MET A 1 11.86 -2.32 16.01
C MET A 1 11.68 -2.38 14.51
N SER A 2 10.44 -2.35 14.04
CA SER A 2 10.11 -2.36 12.61
C SER A 2 9.48 -1.03 12.23
N ASP A 3 9.85 -0.51 11.07
CA ASP A 3 9.29 0.70 10.51
C ASP A 3 8.18 0.35 9.53
N TRP A 4 7.09 1.11 9.59
CA TRP A 4 5.90 0.93 8.79
C TRP A 4 5.52 2.25 8.12
N TYR A 5 5.17 2.22 6.85
CA TYR A 5 5.04 3.42 6.01
C TYR A 5 3.62 3.58 5.47
N HIS A 6 3.05 4.76 5.63
CA HIS A 6 1.75 5.10 5.06
C HIS A 6 1.92 6.26 4.08
N GLY A 7 1.47 6.08 2.84
CA GLY A 7 1.46 7.13 1.82
C GLY A 7 0.07 7.73 1.66
N SER A 8 0.04 9.03 1.41
CA SER A 8 -1.18 9.81 1.25
C SER A 8 -0.96 10.95 0.26
N GLN A 9 -2.02 11.33 -0.44
CA GLN A 9 -2.03 12.49 -1.34
C GLN A 9 -1.93 13.83 -0.59
N ALA A 10 -2.32 13.84 0.69
CA ALA A 10 -2.26 15.02 1.55
C ALA A 10 -1.38 14.75 2.79
N PRO A 11 -0.76 15.78 3.39
CA PRO A 11 0.00 15.64 4.62
C PRO A 11 -0.80 14.95 5.73
N VAL A 12 -0.21 13.91 6.32
CA VAL A 12 -0.80 13.18 7.44
C VAL A 12 -0.28 13.78 8.73
N THR A 13 -1.18 14.38 9.50
CA THR A 13 -0.86 15.07 10.77
C THR A 13 -1.09 14.20 12.01
N GLY A 14 -1.66 13.00 11.83
CA GLY A 14 -1.95 12.07 12.90
C GLY A 14 -2.86 10.94 12.43
N TYR A 15 -3.15 10.02 13.36
CA TYR A 15 -4.18 9.00 13.16
C TYR A 15 -5.55 9.65 12.95
N ARG A 16 -6.33 9.09 12.03
CA ARG A 16 -7.67 9.55 11.68
C ARG A 16 -8.68 8.43 11.89
N ASP A 17 -9.56 8.65 12.87
CA ASP A 17 -10.75 7.82 13.11
C ASP A 17 -11.78 7.98 11.96
N ASP A 18 -11.77 9.13 11.28
CA ASP A 18 -12.78 9.54 10.29
C ASP A 18 -12.56 9.05 8.84
N HIS A 19 -11.91 7.89 8.66
CA HIS A 19 -11.99 7.12 7.41
C HIS A 19 -11.35 7.74 6.15
N GLY A 20 -10.04 7.56 5.99
CA GLY A 20 -9.40 7.64 4.67
C GLY A 20 -9.80 6.44 3.80
N ARG A 21 -10.95 6.49 3.13
CA ARG A 21 -11.55 5.34 2.41
C ARG A 21 -10.62 4.72 1.35
N SER A 22 -10.38 3.41 1.47
CA SER A 22 -10.78 2.43 0.44
C SER A 22 -11.17 1.09 1.11
N ASP A 23 -12.47 0.82 1.04
CA ASP A 23 -13.14 -0.49 0.99
C ASP A 23 -13.28 -1.38 2.26
N GLY A 24 -13.21 -0.82 3.47
CA GLY A 24 -13.73 -1.48 4.68
C GLY A 24 -13.81 -0.56 5.90
N PRO A 25 -14.52 -0.94 6.99
CA PRO A 25 -14.60 -0.14 8.20
C PRO A 25 -13.22 0.01 8.89
N ASP A 26 -12.88 1.26 9.21
CA ASP A 26 -12.03 1.74 10.33
C ASP A 26 -10.51 1.46 10.32
N LYS A 27 -9.77 1.80 9.25
CA LYS A 27 -8.37 1.35 9.11
C LYS A 27 -7.42 2.34 8.43
N MET A 28 -6.26 2.59 9.05
CA MET A 28 -5.07 3.09 8.35
C MET A 28 -4.15 1.93 8.01
N PHE A 29 -3.66 1.89 6.77
CA PHE A 29 -2.76 0.85 6.27
C PHE A 29 -1.34 1.38 6.17
N PHE A 30 -0.39 0.64 6.72
CA PHE A 30 1.04 0.94 6.65
C PHE A 30 1.78 -0.26 6.05
N SER A 31 2.53 -0.03 4.99
CA SER A 31 3.34 -1.04 4.34
C SER A 31 4.69 -1.21 5.04
N ALA A 32 5.25 -2.42 5.02
CA ALA A 32 6.64 -2.65 5.39
C ALA A 32 7.65 -2.07 4.36
N SER A 33 7.17 -1.53 3.24
CA SER A 33 7.95 -0.90 2.17
C SER A 33 7.57 0.56 1.98
N ALA A 34 8.57 1.45 1.98
CA ALA A 34 8.38 2.85 1.66
C ALA A 34 7.96 3.05 0.19
N ASN A 35 8.47 2.23 -0.74
CA ASN A 35 8.07 2.31 -2.15
C ASN A 35 6.61 1.92 -2.36
N VAL A 36 6.15 0.85 -1.72
CA VAL A 36 4.73 0.46 -1.78
C VAL A 36 3.84 1.52 -1.16
N ALA A 37 4.26 2.16 -0.06
CA ALA A 37 3.52 3.28 0.52
C ALA A 37 3.39 4.45 -0.46
N ARG A 38 4.44 4.79 -1.23
CA ARG A 38 4.43 5.89 -2.20
C ARG A 38 3.41 5.74 -3.32
N ARG A 39 2.92 4.52 -3.59
CA ARG A 39 1.83 4.28 -4.56
C ARG A 39 0.56 5.06 -4.22
N TYR A 40 0.35 5.35 -2.93
CA TYR A 40 -0.86 5.99 -2.42
C TYR A 40 -0.71 7.52 -2.27
N GLY A 41 0.48 8.07 -2.50
CA GLY A 41 0.73 9.51 -2.59
C GLY A 41 2.13 9.94 -2.17
N GLU A 42 2.44 11.21 -2.43
CA GLU A 42 3.78 11.77 -2.24
C GLU A 42 4.12 12.05 -0.76
N SER A 43 3.11 12.20 0.10
CA SER A 43 3.33 12.39 1.53
C SER A 43 3.41 11.03 2.23
N VAL A 44 4.59 10.68 2.72
CA VAL A 44 4.81 9.43 3.45
C VAL A 44 5.11 9.73 4.92
N VAL A 45 4.43 9.00 5.80
CA VAL A 45 4.74 8.97 7.25
C VAL A 45 5.24 7.59 7.66
N CYS A 46 6.16 7.58 8.61
CA CYS A 46 6.69 6.39 9.25
C CYS A 46 6.11 6.22 10.66
N LEU A 47 5.79 4.97 11.01
CA LEU A 47 5.47 4.52 12.35
C LEU A 47 6.49 3.45 12.76
N SER A 48 7.37 3.78 13.69
CA SER A 48 8.27 2.80 14.31
C SER A 48 7.56 2.09 15.45
N SER A 49 7.44 0.76 15.36
CA SER A 49 6.76 -0.06 16.37
C SER A 49 7.59 -1.29 16.75
N GLU A 50 7.60 -1.60 18.05
CA GLU A 50 8.13 -2.87 18.57
C GLU A 50 7.03 -3.92 18.77
N ARG A 51 5.77 -3.53 18.62
CA ARG A 51 4.63 -4.35 19.01
C ARG A 51 4.43 -5.47 18.00
N LEU A 52 4.50 -6.71 18.47
CA LEU A 52 4.02 -7.87 17.73
C LEU A 52 2.51 -7.74 17.58
N ALA A 53 2.03 -7.69 16.35
CA ALA A 53 0.61 -7.68 16.02
C ALA A 53 0.20 -9.07 15.49
N PRO A 54 -1.07 -9.51 15.69
CA PRO A 54 -1.57 -10.72 15.05
C PRO A 54 -1.40 -10.66 13.54
N VAL A 55 -1.12 -11.80 12.92
CA VAL A 55 -0.91 -11.89 11.47
C VAL A 55 -2.07 -12.64 10.83
N VAL A 56 -2.64 -12.08 9.76
CA VAL A 56 -3.68 -12.69 8.91
C VAL A 56 -3.17 -12.83 7.48
N SER A 57 -3.74 -13.72 6.67
CA SER A 57 -3.43 -13.79 5.24
C SER A 57 -4.18 -12.73 4.44
N VAL A 58 -3.72 -12.44 3.21
CA VAL A 58 -4.47 -11.63 2.24
C VAL A 58 -5.84 -12.25 1.99
N SER A 59 -5.93 -13.57 1.85
CA SER A 59 -7.20 -14.26 1.64
C SER A 59 -8.20 -14.10 2.79
N ASP A 60 -7.76 -14.19 4.04
CA ASP A 60 -8.62 -13.96 5.21
C ASP A 60 -9.06 -12.49 5.29
N TRP A 61 -8.17 -11.56 4.90
CA TRP A 61 -8.50 -10.15 4.79
C TRP A 61 -9.58 -9.87 3.73
N LEU A 62 -9.39 -10.36 2.51
CA LEU A 62 -10.32 -10.15 1.39
C LEU A 62 -11.66 -10.85 1.58
N ALA A 63 -11.70 -11.95 2.34
CA ALA A 63 -12.94 -12.63 2.68
C ALA A 63 -13.87 -11.76 3.56
N GLY A 64 -13.34 -10.73 4.23
CA GLY A 64 -14.14 -9.82 5.07
C GLY A 64 -14.81 -10.51 6.26
N ASP A 65 -14.34 -11.69 6.67
CA ASP A 65 -14.87 -12.41 7.81
C ASP A 65 -14.38 -11.73 9.09
N ASP A 66 -15.16 -10.77 9.60
CA ASP A 66 -14.87 -10.01 10.82
C ASP A 66 -14.60 -10.91 12.04
N ALA A 67 -15.04 -12.18 12.03
CA ALA A 67 -14.73 -13.12 13.11
C ALA A 67 -13.26 -13.59 13.10
N ARG A 68 -12.56 -13.50 11.96
CA ARG A 68 -11.15 -13.86 11.80
C ARG A 68 -10.22 -12.68 11.94
N LEU A 69 -10.73 -11.47 11.71
CA LEU A 69 -9.94 -10.25 11.82
C LEU A 69 -9.97 -9.74 13.26
N PRO A 70 -8.83 -9.36 13.85
CA PRO A 70 -8.82 -8.75 15.18
C PRO A 70 -9.72 -7.51 15.22
N SER A 71 -10.70 -7.49 16.14
CA SER A 71 -11.73 -6.43 16.20
C SER A 71 -11.21 -5.10 16.75
N THR A 72 -10.06 -5.11 17.44
CA THR A 72 -9.46 -3.96 18.15
C THR A 72 -7.95 -3.93 17.95
N GLY A 73 -7.33 -2.77 18.16
CA GLY A 73 -5.88 -2.59 18.09
C GLY A 73 -5.32 -2.65 16.67
N SER A 74 -4.20 -3.35 16.50
CA SER A 74 -3.50 -3.50 15.21
C SER A 74 -3.30 -4.95 14.83
N PHE A 75 -3.17 -5.22 13.53
CA PHE A 75 -2.85 -6.53 12.97
C PHE A 75 -2.09 -6.38 11.66
N ILE A 76 -1.37 -7.41 11.24
CA ILE A 76 -0.58 -7.44 10.01
C ILE A 76 -1.27 -8.35 8.99
N ILE A 77 -1.50 -7.84 7.79
CA ILE A 77 -1.78 -8.66 6.62
C ILE A 77 -0.42 -9.12 6.10
N ARG A 78 -0.18 -10.44 6.06
CA ARG A 78 1.06 -11.01 5.53
C ARG A 78 1.10 -10.81 4.03
N GLY A 79 2.17 -10.21 3.52
CA GLY A 79 2.37 -10.03 2.09
C GLY A 79 2.60 -11.34 1.34
N GLU A 80 2.28 -11.33 0.06
CA GLU A 80 2.48 -12.39 -0.92
C GLU A 80 3.49 -11.89 -1.95
N SER A 81 4.67 -12.51 -2.00
CA SER A 81 5.81 -12.00 -2.80
C SER A 81 5.58 -12.00 -4.30
N ASP A 82 4.60 -12.77 -4.76
CA ASP A 82 4.13 -12.90 -6.13
C ASP A 82 2.89 -12.02 -6.41
N SER A 83 2.42 -11.23 -5.44
CA SER A 83 1.30 -10.31 -5.62
C SER A 83 1.77 -8.87 -5.86
N TYR A 84 1.14 -8.20 -6.81
CA TYR A 84 1.31 -6.78 -7.04
C TYR A 84 0.64 -5.92 -5.97
N ASP A 85 -0.55 -6.29 -5.50
CA ASP A 85 -1.33 -5.50 -4.53
C ASP A 85 -0.82 -5.64 -3.09
N PHE A 86 -0.36 -6.84 -2.72
CA PHE A 86 0.15 -7.14 -1.38
C PHE A 86 1.59 -7.70 -1.39
N PRO A 87 2.58 -7.03 -2.01
CA PRO A 87 3.94 -7.57 -2.18
C PRO A 87 4.72 -7.71 -0.86
N VAL A 88 4.26 -7.03 0.20
CA VAL A 88 4.90 -6.97 1.51
C VAL A 88 3.86 -6.95 2.62
N ASP A 89 4.31 -7.22 3.85
CA ASP A 89 3.47 -7.12 5.03
C ASP A 89 2.84 -5.72 5.15
N THR A 90 1.56 -5.68 5.51
CA THR A 90 0.81 -4.45 5.71
C THR A 90 0.24 -4.41 7.12
N LEU A 91 0.72 -3.49 7.94
CA LEU A 91 0.17 -3.19 9.26
C LEU A 91 -1.11 -2.38 9.11
N VAL A 92 -2.17 -2.88 9.73
CA VAL A 92 -3.45 -2.22 9.83
C VAL A 92 -3.64 -1.69 11.23
N LEU A 93 -3.92 -0.40 11.36
CA LEU A 93 -4.29 0.25 12.62
C LEU A 93 -5.80 0.49 12.67
N ARG A 94 -6.46 -0.02 13.71
CA ARG A 94 -7.88 0.28 14.03
C ARG A 94 -8.03 1.27 15.19
N GLU A 95 -6.92 1.64 15.83
CA GLU A 95 -6.87 2.53 16.97
C GLU A 95 -5.63 3.44 16.84
N THR A 96 -5.65 4.56 17.55
CA THR A 96 -4.51 5.48 17.60
C THR A 96 -3.25 4.73 18.05
N PRO A 97 -2.12 4.84 17.31
CA PRO A 97 -0.87 4.24 17.73
C PRO A 97 -0.29 4.98 18.94
N ASP A 98 0.39 4.23 19.81
CA ASP A 98 1.09 4.80 20.97
C ASP A 98 2.33 5.63 20.56
N ALA A 99 2.91 5.30 19.40
CA ALA A 99 4.06 5.98 18.83
C ALA A 99 3.63 7.07 17.83
N PRO A 100 4.39 8.18 17.73
CA PRO A 100 4.06 9.26 16.82
C PRO A 100 4.26 8.84 15.36
N LEU A 101 3.47 9.44 14.46
CA LEU A 101 3.70 9.37 13.02
C LEU A 101 4.73 10.43 12.63
N VAL A 102 5.81 10.00 11.98
CA VAL A 102 6.92 10.88 11.57
C VAL A 102 6.89 11.07 10.06
N ALA A 103 6.67 12.29 9.58
CA ALA A 103 6.75 12.60 8.15
C ALA A 103 8.18 12.45 7.64
N LEU A 104 8.32 11.76 6.50
CA LEU A 104 9.62 11.56 5.84
C LEU A 104 9.81 12.58 4.73
N SER A 105 11.03 13.11 4.64
CA SER A 105 11.47 13.96 3.55
C SER A 105 11.76 13.15 2.28
N PRO A 106 11.79 13.80 1.09
CA PRO A 106 12.22 13.14 -0.15
C PRO A 106 13.62 12.52 -0.07
N GLU A 107 14.54 13.14 0.68
CA GLU A 107 15.92 12.67 0.85
C GLU A 107 15.98 11.39 1.69
N GLU A 108 15.16 11.28 2.74
CA GLU A 108 15.01 10.05 3.53
C GLU A 108 14.36 8.95 2.70
N LEU A 109 13.29 9.26 1.95
CA LEU A 109 12.62 8.29 1.09
C LEU A 109 13.54 7.71 0.01
N ALA A 110 14.45 8.52 -0.54
CA ALA A 110 15.43 8.05 -1.52
C ALA A 110 16.41 7.01 -0.94
N GLN A 111 16.66 7.03 0.37
CA GLN A 111 17.52 6.05 1.05
C GLN A 111 16.79 4.75 1.39
N LEU A 112 15.46 4.72 1.24
CA LEU A 112 14.59 3.58 1.55
C LEU A 112 14.10 2.88 0.28
N ASP A 113 14.74 3.11 -0.86
CA ASP A 113 14.41 2.43 -2.11
C ASP A 113 14.77 0.93 -2.03
N ASP A 114 13.75 0.08 -2.00
CA ASP A 114 13.85 -1.37 -1.95
C ASP A 114 13.66 -2.05 -3.33
N GLY A 115 13.54 -1.27 -4.41
CA GLY A 115 13.34 -1.76 -5.76
C GLY A 115 11.89 -2.15 -6.11
N LEU A 116 10.94 -2.09 -5.16
CA LEU A 116 9.52 -2.32 -5.46
C LEU A 116 8.90 -1.16 -6.26
N PRO A 117 7.75 -1.39 -6.91
CA PRO A 117 7.02 -0.34 -7.64
C PRO A 117 6.58 0.79 -6.71
N MET A 118 6.84 2.03 -7.14
CA MET A 118 6.49 3.26 -6.41
C MET A 118 5.18 3.90 -6.89
N THR A 119 4.65 3.46 -8.03
CA THR A 119 3.37 3.91 -8.59
C THR A 119 2.34 2.78 -8.46
N HIS A 120 1.07 3.16 -8.37
CA HIS A 120 -0.02 2.18 -8.31
C HIS A 120 -0.21 1.46 -9.64
N ASP A 121 -0.11 2.20 -10.74
CA ASP A 121 -0.22 1.64 -12.09
C ASP A 121 1.10 1.91 -12.82
N PRO A 122 1.76 0.87 -13.37
CA PRO A 122 2.92 1.06 -14.24
C PRO A 122 2.47 1.58 -15.62
N ASP A 123 3.28 2.44 -16.23
CA ASP A 123 3.06 3.02 -17.56
C ASP A 123 3.48 2.07 -18.70
N GLY A 124 4.26 1.02 -18.38
CA GLY A 124 4.65 0.00 -19.36
C GLY A 124 5.80 -0.92 -18.94
N PRO A 125 6.35 -1.71 -19.88
CA PRO A 125 7.36 -2.74 -19.63
C PRO A 125 8.69 -2.26 -19.02
N GLY A 126 8.97 -0.96 -19.08
CA GLY A 126 10.16 -0.37 -18.46
C GLY A 126 10.02 -0.18 -16.95
N ASP A 127 8.81 -0.28 -16.41
CA ASP A 127 8.53 0.05 -15.02
C ASP A 127 8.76 -1.12 -14.08
N ARG A 128 9.05 -0.77 -12.83
CA ARG A 128 9.20 -1.74 -11.75
C ARG A 128 7.87 -2.47 -11.55
N GLY A 129 7.96 -3.80 -11.42
CA GLY A 129 6.81 -4.66 -11.18
C GLY A 129 5.84 -4.81 -12.35
N TRP A 130 6.19 -4.35 -13.56
CA TRP A 130 5.38 -4.56 -14.77
C TRP A 130 4.95 -6.02 -14.94
N ALA A 131 5.92 -6.95 -14.88
CA ALA A 131 5.62 -8.36 -15.10
C ALA A 131 4.62 -8.93 -14.07
N VAL A 132 4.75 -8.53 -12.79
CA VAL A 132 3.85 -8.95 -11.71
C VAL A 132 2.46 -8.31 -11.89
N TYR A 133 2.41 -7.03 -12.26
CA TYR A 133 1.17 -6.33 -12.57
C TYR A 133 0.39 -7.01 -13.71
N VAL A 134 1.08 -7.36 -14.80
CA VAL A 134 0.44 -8.03 -15.95
C VAL A 134 -0.03 -9.44 -15.57
N ASP A 135 0.74 -10.18 -14.77
CA ASP A 135 0.32 -11.51 -14.30
C ASP A 135 -0.94 -11.42 -13.42
N ASP A 136 -0.94 -10.54 -12.41
CA ASP A 136 -2.03 -10.39 -11.45
C ASP A 136 -3.33 -9.88 -12.09
N PHE A 137 -3.26 -8.82 -12.90
CA PHE A 137 -4.45 -8.13 -13.40
C PHE A 137 -4.90 -8.58 -14.79
N TYR A 138 -3.97 -9.12 -15.59
CA TYR A 138 -4.23 -9.46 -16.99
C TYR A 138 -3.92 -10.93 -17.32
N GLY A 139 -3.52 -11.75 -16.32
CA GLY A 139 -3.20 -13.16 -16.53
C GLY A 139 -2.05 -13.38 -17.52
N GLY A 140 -1.11 -12.43 -17.58
CA GLY A 140 0.02 -12.46 -18.52
C GLY A 140 -0.24 -11.81 -19.88
N ASP A 141 -1.43 -11.24 -20.13
CA ASP A 141 -1.76 -10.58 -21.41
C ASP A 141 -1.18 -9.15 -21.47
N GLU A 142 0.09 -9.06 -21.88
CA GLU A 142 0.81 -7.78 -22.04
C GLU A 142 0.16 -6.84 -23.08
N ASP A 143 -0.39 -7.39 -24.16
CA ASP A 143 -1.01 -6.59 -25.23
C ASP A 143 -2.28 -5.89 -24.71
N GLN A 144 -3.11 -6.61 -23.95
CA GLN A 144 -4.29 -6.06 -23.30
C GLN A 144 -3.92 -4.98 -22.26
N ALA A 145 -2.91 -5.24 -21.41
CA ALA A 145 -2.45 -4.28 -20.41
C ALA A 145 -1.99 -2.96 -21.06
N LEU A 146 -1.17 -3.04 -22.11
CA LEU A 146 -0.71 -1.88 -22.87
C LEU A 146 -1.87 -1.11 -23.53
N ALA A 147 -2.84 -1.83 -24.10
CA ALA A 147 -4.00 -1.21 -24.73
C ALA A 147 -4.86 -0.41 -23.74
N ASP A 148 -4.99 -0.91 -22.51
CA ASP A 148 -5.77 -0.25 -21.46
C ASP A 148 -5.06 0.97 -20.90
N ILE A 149 -3.74 0.90 -20.68
CA ILE A 149 -2.92 2.07 -20.28
C ILE A 149 -2.99 3.18 -21.34
N GLN A 150 -2.88 2.84 -22.62
CA GLN A 150 -3.00 3.82 -23.71
C GLN A 150 -4.38 4.48 -23.73
N ARG A 151 -5.45 3.71 -23.49
CA ARG A 151 -6.81 4.23 -23.43
C ARG A 151 -7.01 5.16 -22.24
N ALA A 152 -6.47 4.81 -21.08
CA ALA A 152 -6.50 5.65 -19.89
C ALA A 152 -5.78 6.99 -20.12
N GLY A 153 -4.59 6.96 -20.72
CA GLY A 153 -3.81 8.16 -21.03
C GLY A 153 -4.47 9.11 -22.05
N GLN A 154 -5.25 8.58 -22.99
CA GLN A 154 -6.01 9.39 -23.94
C GLN A 154 -7.24 10.08 -23.33
N SER A 155 -7.78 9.56 -22.23
CA SER A 155 -8.97 10.10 -21.57
C SER A 155 -8.70 11.38 -20.75
N VAL A 156 -7.44 11.78 -20.59
CA VAL A 156 -7.02 12.92 -19.74
C VAL A 156 -6.63 14.16 -20.56
N ALA A 157 -6.71 14.13 -21.90
CA ALA A 157 -6.45 15.32 -22.71
C ALA A 157 -7.65 16.29 -22.61
N PRO A 158 -7.51 17.47 -21.98
CA PRO A 158 -8.56 18.48 -22.01
C PRO A 158 -8.76 18.98 -23.45
N ALA A 159 -10.02 19.12 -23.85
CA ALA A 159 -10.41 19.80 -25.09
C ALA A 159 -10.08 21.30 -25.05
#